data_AF-A0AAX3U7J1-F1
#
_entry.id   AF-A0AAX3U7J1-F1
#
_cell.length_a   1.000
_cell.length_b   1.000
_cell.length_c   1.000
_cell.angle_alpha   90.00
_cell.angle_beta   90.00
_cell.angle_gamma   90.00
#
_symmetry.space_group_name_H-M   'P 1'
#
loop_
_entity.id
_entity.type
_entity.pdbx_description
1 polymer ?
#
loop_
_entity_poly.entity_id
_entity_poly.type
_entity_poly.pdbx_seq_one_letter_code
_entity_poly.pdbx_strand_id
1 'polypeptide(L)'
;MKKNRIYINVLVAEYTENSKIINKANEKLLNNDRGLFKTKLKTSLNVAKSVHKKQLEKLEELDDSFVGDLESYMHDNIALLSIKDANYKVVERARTVFTSSLGRFENTIANIEDSLNFNQSIMLARISIVVAILSIAASYFSG
;
A
#
# COMPACT_ATOMS: atom_id res chain seq x y z
N MET A 1 23.27 -17.51 -1.41
CA MET A 1 21.96 -17.73 -2.08
C MET A 1 22.17 -17.63 -3.59
N LYS A 2 21.63 -18.56 -4.39
CA LYS A 2 21.65 -18.42 -5.86
C LYS A 2 20.85 -17.16 -6.21
N LYS A 3 21.51 -16.09 -6.69
CA LYS A 3 20.83 -14.93 -7.29
C LYS A 3 20.01 -15.47 -8.46
N ASN A 4 18.68 -15.51 -8.31
CA ASN A 4 17.78 -15.90 -9.39
C ASN A 4 17.85 -14.76 -10.42
N ARG A 5 18.63 -14.93 -11.48
CA ARG A 5 18.75 -13.89 -12.51
C ARG A 5 17.44 -13.83 -13.27
N ILE A 6 16.70 -12.73 -13.10
CA ILE A 6 15.44 -12.47 -13.78
C ILE A 6 15.75 -11.60 -15.00
N TYR A 7 15.32 -12.03 -16.19
CA TYR A 7 15.49 -11.22 -17.39
C TYR A 7 14.77 -9.88 -17.28
N ILE A 8 15.36 -8.83 -17.84
CA ILE A 8 14.85 -7.44 -17.81
C ILE A 8 13.37 -7.33 -18.21
N ASN A 9 12.94 -8.02 -19.27
CA ASN A 9 11.55 -8.01 -19.72
C ASN A 9 10.61 -8.64 -18.68
N VAL A 10 11.05 -9.68 -18.00
CA VAL A 10 10.30 -10.33 -16.91
C VAL A 10 10.22 -9.40 -15.71
N LEU A 11 11.33 -8.74 -15.36
CA LEU A 11 11.39 -7.77 -14.26
C LEU A 11 10.46 -6.57 -14.48
N VAL A 12 10.42 -6.02 -15.69
CA VAL A 12 9.47 -4.96 -16.10
C VAL A 12 8.03 -5.44 -15.99
N ALA A 13 7.74 -6.66 -16.45
CA ALA A 13 6.41 -7.25 -16.38
C ALA A 13 5.97 -7.45 -14.93
N GLU A 14 6.85 -7.97 -14.07
CA GLU A 14 6.59 -8.16 -12.64
C GLU A 14 6.29 -6.82 -11.94
N TYR A 15 7.09 -5.78 -12.15
CA TYR A 15 6.81 -4.45 -11.59
C TYR A 15 5.46 -3.90 -12.05
N THR A 16 5.15 -4.06 -13.34
CA THR A 16 3.89 -3.57 -13.92
C THR A 16 2.69 -4.34 -13.37
N GLU A 17 2.78 -5.66 -13.26
CA GLU A 17 1.67 -6.49 -12.77
C GLU A 17 1.40 -6.26 -11.29
N ASN A 18 2.45 -6.15 -10.47
CA ASN A 18 2.30 -5.83 -9.06
C ASN A 18 1.71 -4.42 -8.85
N SER A 19 2.03 -3.44 -9.71
CA SER A 19 1.34 -2.14 -9.71
C SER A 19 -0.17 -2.27 -9.99
N LYS A 20 -0.60 -3.12 -10.94
CA LYS A 20 -2.03 -3.36 -11.20
C LYS A 20 -2.73 -4.01 -10.01
N ILE A 21 -2.08 -4.95 -9.34
CA ILE A 21 -2.60 -5.59 -8.13
C ILE A 21 -2.88 -4.53 -7.06
N ILE A 22 -1.92 -3.62 -6.85
CA ILE A 22 -2.08 -2.51 -5.91
C ILE A 22 -3.24 -1.60 -6.31
N ASN A 23 -3.29 -1.16 -7.56
CA ASN A 23 -4.34 -0.24 -8.02
C ASN A 23 -5.73 -0.87 -7.84
N LYS A 24 -5.89 -2.15 -8.16
CA LYS A 24 -7.14 -2.89 -7.94
C LYS A 24 -7.50 -3.04 -6.46
N ALA A 25 -6.51 -3.27 -5.60
CA ALA A 25 -6.73 -3.32 -4.15
C ALA A 25 -7.14 -1.94 -3.60
N ASN A 26 -6.52 -0.87 -4.12
CA ASN A 26 -6.82 0.50 -3.75
C ASN A 26 -8.24 0.91 -4.17
N GLU A 27 -8.64 0.60 -5.40
CA GLU A 27 -10.02 0.82 -5.89
C GLU A 27 -11.05 0.09 -5.02
N LYS A 28 -10.79 -1.16 -4.65
CA LYS A 28 -11.66 -1.93 -3.75
C LYS A 28 -11.78 -1.28 -2.38
N LEU A 29 -10.67 -0.78 -1.83
CA LEU A 29 -10.66 -0.12 -0.53
C LEU A 29 -11.49 1.18 -0.57
N LEU A 30 -11.25 2.03 -1.56
CA LEU A 30 -11.99 3.29 -1.76
C LEU A 30 -13.49 3.06 -1.98
N ASN A 31 -13.87 2.02 -2.72
CA ASN A 31 -15.27 1.69 -2.94
C ASN A 31 -15.97 1.22 -1.66
N ASN A 32 -15.24 0.56 -0.75
CA ASN A 32 -15.79 0.15 0.54
C ASN A 32 -15.81 1.29 1.57
N ASP A 33 -14.93 2.28 1.45
CA ASP A 33 -14.92 3.50 2.28
C ASP A 33 -16.19 4.35 2.06
N ARG A 34 -16.69 4.38 0.82
CA ARG A 34 -17.95 5.06 0.47
C ARG A 34 -19.23 4.35 0.96
N GLY A 35 -19.13 3.15 1.52
CA GLY A 35 -20.26 2.33 1.92
C GLY A 35 -20.74 2.57 3.36
N LEU A 36 -22.05 2.44 3.61
CA LEU A 36 -22.68 2.62 4.93
C LEU A 36 -22.29 1.57 6.01
N PHE A 37 -21.52 0.53 5.65
CA PHE A 37 -21.21 -0.60 6.54
C PHE A 37 -19.78 -0.53 7.09
N LYS A 38 -19.59 0.17 8.23
CA LYS A 38 -18.30 0.33 8.92
C LYS A 38 -17.57 -1.00 9.19
N THR A 39 -18.30 -2.08 9.46
CA THR A 39 -17.72 -3.42 9.70
C THR A 39 -17.05 -3.98 8.44
N LYS A 40 -17.64 -3.74 7.26
CA LYS A 40 -17.08 -4.14 5.97
C LYS A 40 -15.82 -3.34 5.63
N LEU A 41 -15.78 -2.07 6.02
CA LEU A 41 -14.63 -1.19 5.84
C LEU A 41 -13.43 -1.68 6.67
N LYS A 42 -13.62 -2.02 7.96
CA LYS A 42 -12.54 -2.55 8.81
C LYS A 42 -11.93 -3.84 8.27
N THR A 43 -12.76 -4.78 7.79
CA THR A 43 -12.26 -6.01 7.15
C THR A 43 -11.50 -5.69 5.85
N SER A 44 -12.02 -4.78 5.04
CA SER A 44 -11.37 -4.37 3.78
C SER A 44 -10.03 -3.68 4.03
N LEU A 45 -9.93 -2.88 5.10
CA LEU A 45 -8.71 -2.23 5.53
C LEU A 45 -7.65 -3.25 5.96
N ASN A 46 -8.02 -4.28 6.74
CA ASN A 46 -7.10 -5.35 7.12
C ASN A 46 -6.58 -6.12 5.90
N VAL A 47 -7.46 -6.42 4.93
CA VAL A 47 -7.06 -7.04 3.67
C VAL A 47 -6.12 -6.12 2.88
N ALA A 48 -6.42 -4.83 2.79
CA ALA A 48 -5.58 -3.85 2.11
C ALA A 48 -4.18 -3.77 2.71
N LYS A 49 -4.06 -3.76 4.05
CA LYS A 49 -2.77 -3.82 4.75
C LYS A 49 -1.98 -5.09 4.46
N SER A 50 -2.66 -6.24 4.43
CA SER A 50 -2.02 -7.51 4.08
C SER A 50 -1.51 -7.51 2.65
N VAL A 51 -2.29 -6.97 1.70
CA VAL A 51 -1.84 -6.79 0.31
C VAL A 51 -0.66 -5.84 0.26
N HIS A 52 -0.72 -4.67 0.93
CA HIS A 52 0.39 -3.71 0.97
C HIS A 52 1.69 -4.37 1.46
N LYS A 53 1.64 -5.11 2.58
CA LYS A 53 2.79 -5.83 3.11
C LYS A 53 3.37 -6.83 2.10
N LYS A 54 2.52 -7.67 1.50
CA LYS A 54 2.96 -8.65 0.49
C LYS A 54 3.62 -7.99 -0.73
N GLN A 55 3.11 -6.83 -1.14
CA GLN A 55 3.65 -6.09 -2.28
C GLN A 55 4.96 -5.39 -1.94
N LEU A 56 5.16 -4.96 -0.70
CA LEU A 56 6.45 -4.48 -0.19
C LEU A 56 7.50 -5.59 -0.21
N GLU A 57 7.17 -6.77 0.32
CA GLU A 57 8.06 -7.95 0.27
C GLU A 57 8.43 -8.32 -1.18
N LYS A 58 7.48 -8.20 -2.11
CA LYS A 58 7.73 -8.44 -3.53
C LYS A 58 8.63 -7.38 -4.17
N LEU A 59 8.51 -6.11 -3.77
CA LEU A 59 9.41 -5.04 -4.20
C LEU A 59 10.85 -5.34 -3.78
N GLU A 60 11.07 -5.75 -2.52
CA GLU A 60 12.40 -6.11 -2.01
C GLU A 60 13.02 -7.26 -2.81
N GLU A 61 12.26 -8.32 -3.09
CA GLU A 61 12.72 -9.47 -3.90
C GLU A 61 13.13 -9.06 -5.33
N LEU A 62 12.34 -8.16 -5.95
CA LEU A 62 12.61 -7.69 -7.30
C LEU A 62 13.79 -6.70 -7.34
N ASP A 63 13.97 -5.88 -6.31
CA ASP A 63 15.09 -4.94 -6.18
C ASP A 63 16.43 -5.67 -6.01
N ASP A 64 16.47 -6.72 -5.18
CA ASP A 64 17.65 -7.58 -5.04
C ASP A 64 18.04 -8.22 -6.38
N SER A 65 17.04 -8.59 -7.17
CA SER A 65 17.23 -9.18 -8.51
C SER A 65 17.67 -8.13 -9.54
N PHE A 66 17.15 -6.90 -9.46
CA PHE A 66 17.53 -5.77 -10.30
C PHE A 66 19.00 -5.40 -10.13
N VAL A 67 19.45 -5.24 -8.88
CA VAL A 67 20.85 -4.91 -8.56
C VAL A 67 21.79 -6.05 -9.00
N GLY A 68 21.38 -7.31 -8.82
CA GLY A 68 22.18 -8.48 -9.15
C GLY A 68 22.49 -8.66 -10.65
N ASP A 69 21.56 -8.29 -11.53
CA ASP A 69 21.76 -8.41 -12.99
C ASP A 69 22.62 -7.26 -13.54
N LEU A 70 22.67 -6.11 -12.87
CA LEU A 70 23.41 -4.93 -13.35
C LEU A 70 24.93 -5.03 -13.21
N GLU A 71 25.40 -5.73 -12.16
CA GLU A 71 26.80 -5.86 -11.75
C GLU A 71 27.62 -6.74 -12.73
N SER A 72 26.98 -7.76 -13.34
CA SER A 72 27.67 -8.77 -14.16
C SER A 72 28.03 -8.30 -15.59
N TYR A 73 27.54 -7.15 -16.04
CA TYR A 73 27.64 -6.70 -17.45
C TYR A 73 28.22 -5.28 -17.59
N MET A 74 29.09 -4.83 -16.67
CA MET A 74 29.60 -3.45 -16.67
C MET A 74 30.84 -3.21 -17.56
N HIS A 75 31.50 -4.23 -18.11
CA HIS A 75 32.92 -4.04 -18.45
C HIS A 75 33.34 -3.88 -19.92
N ASP A 76 32.59 -4.26 -20.97
CA ASP A 76 33.29 -4.53 -22.25
C ASP A 76 32.88 -3.83 -23.56
N ASN A 77 31.83 -2.97 -23.66
CA ASN A 77 31.51 -2.33 -24.98
C ASN A 77 30.60 -1.07 -24.91
N ILE A 78 30.96 0.01 -25.62
CA ILE A 78 30.24 1.31 -25.68
C ILE A 78 28.86 1.23 -26.36
N ALA A 79 28.71 0.46 -27.44
CA ALA A 79 27.39 0.27 -28.06
C ALA A 79 26.45 -0.53 -27.13
N LEU A 80 27.02 -1.49 -26.40
CA LEU A 80 26.33 -2.27 -25.38
C LEU A 80 25.95 -1.39 -24.17
N LEU A 81 26.77 -0.39 -23.83
CA LEU A 81 26.48 0.61 -22.79
C LEU A 81 25.24 1.46 -23.12
N SER A 82 25.04 1.90 -24.37
CA SER A 82 23.87 2.69 -24.76
C SER A 82 22.57 1.88 -24.73
N ILE A 83 22.58 0.64 -25.22
CA ILE A 83 21.43 -0.28 -25.14
C ILE A 83 21.13 -0.63 -23.67
N LYS A 84 22.16 -0.76 -22.83
CA LYS A 84 22.03 -0.99 -21.39
C LYS A 84 21.40 0.19 -20.65
N ASP A 85 21.81 1.43 -20.95
CA ASP A 85 21.20 2.64 -20.38
C ASP A 85 19.71 2.75 -20.73
N ALA A 86 19.35 2.44 -21.98
CA ALA A 86 17.94 2.38 -22.39
C ALA A 86 17.14 1.33 -21.59
N ASN A 87 17.68 0.11 -21.47
CA ASN A 87 17.03 -0.96 -20.70
C ASN A 87 16.93 -0.61 -19.20
N TYR A 88 17.96 0.01 -18.63
CA TYR A 88 17.96 0.50 -17.25
C TYR A 88 16.84 1.49 -17.01
N LYS A 89 16.71 2.50 -17.88
CA LYS A 89 15.64 3.50 -17.80
C LYS A 89 14.26 2.89 -17.88
N VAL A 90 14.07 1.83 -18.68
CA VAL A 90 12.78 1.14 -18.80
C VAL A 90 12.44 0.40 -17.50
N VAL A 91 13.39 -0.34 -16.93
CA VAL A 91 13.18 -1.03 -15.64
C VAL A 91 12.96 -0.05 -14.51
N GLU A 92 13.77 1.00 -14.44
CA GLU A 92 13.65 2.07 -13.44
C GLU A 92 12.27 2.71 -13.50
N ARG A 93 11.76 3.03 -14.70
CA ARG A 93 10.39 3.54 -14.86
C ARG A 93 9.34 2.56 -14.36
N ALA A 94 9.47 1.28 -14.68
CA ALA A 94 8.54 0.25 -14.20
C ALA A 94 8.55 0.17 -12.66
N ARG A 95 9.75 0.18 -12.06
CA ARG A 95 9.93 0.25 -10.61
C ARG A 95 9.31 1.51 -10.02
N THR A 96 9.54 2.68 -10.61
CA THR A 96 8.93 3.96 -10.18
C THR A 96 7.40 3.89 -10.21
N VAL A 97 6.81 3.28 -11.24
CA VAL A 97 5.35 3.08 -11.30
C VAL A 97 4.88 2.19 -10.16
N PHE A 98 5.61 1.12 -9.86
CA PHE A 98 5.28 0.22 -8.76
C PHE A 98 5.38 0.92 -7.39
N THR A 99 6.51 1.58 -7.09
CA THR A 99 6.72 2.29 -5.83
C THR A 99 5.76 3.47 -5.65
N SER A 100 5.47 4.21 -6.72
CA SER A 100 4.47 5.28 -6.71
C SER A 100 3.07 4.72 -6.41
N SER A 101 2.73 3.54 -6.93
CA SER A 101 1.46 2.88 -6.64
C SER A 101 1.39 2.44 -5.17
N LEU A 102 2.48 1.89 -4.61
CA LEU A 102 2.58 1.57 -3.19
C LEU A 102 2.36 2.80 -2.31
N GLY A 103 3.09 3.88 -2.56
CA GLY A 103 2.96 5.11 -1.75
C GLY A 103 1.55 5.72 -1.80
N ARG A 104 0.89 5.71 -2.97
CA ARG A 104 -0.51 6.14 -3.05
C ARG A 104 -1.46 5.23 -2.27
N PHE A 105 -1.21 3.92 -2.28
CA PHE A 105 -2.02 2.95 -1.57
C PHE A 105 -1.83 3.06 -0.05
N GLU A 106 -0.59 3.23 0.41
CA GLU A 106 -0.25 3.49 1.81
C GLU A 106 -0.95 4.76 2.33
N ASN A 107 -0.89 5.86 1.58
CA ASN A 107 -1.59 7.09 1.92
C ASN A 107 -3.11 6.87 2.02
N THR A 108 -3.68 6.06 1.12
CA THR A 108 -5.11 5.75 1.15
C THR A 108 -5.48 4.91 2.38
N ILE A 109 -4.66 3.94 2.74
CA ILE A 109 -4.81 3.15 3.97
C ILE A 109 -4.80 4.09 5.17
N ALA A 110 -3.74 4.91 5.32
CA ALA A 110 -3.57 5.82 6.44
C ALA A 110 -4.77 6.78 6.61
N ASN A 111 -5.22 7.40 5.52
CA ASN A 111 -6.37 8.32 5.56
C ASN A 111 -7.66 7.62 6.05
N ILE A 112 -7.90 6.37 5.63
CA ILE A 112 -9.07 5.59 6.07
C ILE A 112 -8.92 5.18 7.54
N GLU A 113 -7.71 4.85 7.99
CA GLU A 113 -7.45 4.57 9.41
C GLU A 113 -7.76 5.76 10.30
N ASP A 114 -7.27 6.94 9.93
CA ASP A 114 -7.48 8.17 10.66
C ASP A 114 -8.96 8.53 10.73
N SER A 115 -9.67 8.38 9.61
CA SER A 115 -11.13 8.56 9.55
C SER A 115 -11.86 7.59 10.50
N LEU A 116 -11.47 6.30 10.52
CA LEU A 116 -12.05 5.31 11.43
C LEU A 116 -11.77 5.64 12.91
N ASN A 117 -10.54 6.02 13.23
CA ASN A 117 -10.12 6.38 14.59
C ASN A 117 -10.86 7.63 15.09
N PHE A 118 -11.00 8.65 14.24
CA PHE A 118 -11.76 9.84 14.53
C PHE A 118 -13.24 9.53 14.79
N ASN A 119 -13.85 8.69 13.95
CA ASN A 119 -15.25 8.32 14.08
C ASN A 119 -15.53 7.51 15.36
N GLN A 120 -14.59 6.64 15.76
CA GLN A 120 -14.64 5.94 17.05
C GLN A 120 -14.54 6.91 18.23
N SER A 121 -13.62 7.87 18.14
CA SER A 121 -13.42 8.90 19.18
C SER A 121 -14.66 9.76 19.37
N ILE A 122 -15.32 10.18 18.28
CA ILE A 122 -16.60 10.91 18.33
C ILE A 122 -17.70 10.04 18.94
N MET A 123 -17.81 8.77 18.56
CA MET A 123 -18.83 7.88 19.11
C MET A 123 -18.67 7.73 20.62
N LEU A 124 -17.43 7.56 21.09
CA LEU A 124 -17.13 7.48 22.52
C LEU A 124 -17.50 8.79 23.23
N ALA A 125 -17.13 9.94 22.67
CA ALA A 125 -17.48 11.24 23.23
C ALA A 125 -19.01 11.44 23.35
N ARG A 126 -19.78 11.02 22.33
CA ARG A 126 -21.25 11.06 22.38
C ARG A 126 -21.82 10.20 23.50
N ILE A 127 -21.30 8.98 23.69
CA ILE A 127 -21.72 8.10 24.78
C ILE A 127 -21.43 8.75 26.13
N SER A 128 -20.24 9.33 26.30
CA SER A 128 -19.87 10.04 27.54
C SER A 128 -20.81 11.20 27.86
N ILE A 129 -21.22 11.99 26.86
CA ILE A 129 -22.20 13.08 27.04
C ILE A 129 -23.55 12.51 27.51
N VAL A 130 -24.04 11.44 26.88
CA VAL A 130 -25.31 10.81 27.27
C VAL A 130 -25.25 10.27 28.69
N VAL A 131 -24.15 9.59 29.06
CA VAL A 131 -23.94 9.10 30.42
C VAL A 131 -23.90 10.24 31.43
N ALA A 132 -23.23 11.35 31.13
CA ALA A 132 -23.19 12.51 32.01
C ALA A 132 -24.59 13.10 32.24
N ILE A 133 -25.39 13.25 31.19
CA ILE A 133 -26.78 13.74 31.29
C ILE A 133 -27.63 12.80 32.15
N LEU A 134 -27.53 11.49 31.93
CA LEU A 134 -28.28 10.50 32.70
C LEU A 134 -27.85 10.48 34.18
N SER A 135 -26.56 10.61 34.47
CA SER A 135 -26.04 10.70 35.84
C SER A 135 -26.54 11.93 36.56
N ILE A 136 -26.57 13.09 35.88
CA ILE A 136 -27.14 14.33 36.43
C ILE A 136 -28.63 14.11 36.72
N ALA A 137 -29.40 13.62 35.75
CA ALA A 137 -30.83 13.35 35.94
C ALA A 137 -31.09 12.37 37.09
N ALA A 138 -30.34 11.28 37.18
CA ALA A 138 -30.45 10.30 38.26
C ALA A 138 -30.18 10.95 39.63
N SER A 139 -29.14 11.78 39.74
CA SER A 139 -28.82 12.49 40.99
C SER A 139 -29.91 13.47 41.42
N TYR A 140 -30.62 14.09 40.47
CA TYR A 140 -31.76 14.96 40.75
C TYR A 140 -33.01 14.19 41.20
N PHE A 141 -33.23 12.96 40.73
CA PHE A 141 -34.39 12.14 41.12
C PHE A 141 -34.18 11.29 42.36
N SER A 142 -32.92 11.03 42.75
CA SER A 142 -32.56 10.29 43.97
C SER A 142 -32.33 11.19 45.20
N GLY A 143 -32.40 12.52 45.02
CA GLY A 143 -32.24 13.54 46.06
C GLY A 143 -33.56 14.02 46.65
#